data_AF-A0A0A0F483-F1
#
_entry.id   AF-A0A0A0F483-F1
#
_cell.length_a   1.000
_cell.length_b   1.000
_cell.length_c   1.000
_cell.angle_alpha   90.00
_cell.angle_beta   90.00
_cell.angle_gamma   90.00
#
_symmetry.space_group_name_H-M   'P 1'
#
loop_
_entity.id
_entity.type
_entity.pdbx_description
1 polymer ?
#
loop_
_entity_poly.entity_id
_entity_poly.type
_entity_poly.pdbx_seq_one_letter_code
_entity_poly.pdbx_strand_id
1 'polypeptide(L)'
;MRLIRYLIAFAGLAVGAVVGALNRQPVSIDLGFAHLPTNLGVALIIALLLGVLLGGLVISASVVLPLRRRLARAERPATATART
;
A
#
# COMPACT_ATOMS: atom_id res chain seq x y z
N MET A 1 10.26 -22.15 -2.08
CA MET A 1 10.45 -20.69 -2.27
C MET A 1 9.16 -19.88 -2.01
N ARG A 2 8.06 -20.05 -2.77
CA ARG A 2 6.83 -19.25 -2.56
C ARG A 2 6.12 -19.52 -1.23
N LEU A 3 5.97 -20.78 -0.84
CA LEU A 3 5.29 -21.16 0.41
C LEU A 3 5.97 -20.57 1.65
N ILE A 4 7.31 -20.68 1.72
CA ILE A 4 8.11 -20.12 2.82
C ILE A 4 7.90 -18.61 2.92
N ARG A 5 7.85 -17.90 1.78
CA ARG A 5 7.60 -16.45 1.74
C ARG A 5 6.21 -16.08 2.27
N TYR A 6 5.18 -16.86 1.94
CA TYR A 6 3.84 -16.64 2.50
C TYR A 6 3.76 -16.96 3.98
N LEU A 7 4.44 -18.01 4.46
CA LEU A 7 4.52 -18.34 5.88
C LEU A 7 5.21 -17.23 6.68
N ILE A 8 6.31 -16.68 6.18
CA ILE A 8 6.99 -15.53 6.80
C ILE A 8 6.06 -14.31 6.83
N ALA A 9 5.35 -14.03 5.74
CA ALA A 9 4.39 -12.93 5.70
C ALA A 9 3.25 -13.12 6.73
N PHE A 10 2.69 -14.32 6.82
CA PHE A 10 1.67 -14.66 7.81
C PHE A 10 2.18 -14.57 9.24
N ALA A 11 3.40 -15.06 9.50
CA ALA A 11 4.02 -14.96 10.81
C ALA A 11 4.25 -13.49 11.21
N GLY A 12 4.75 -12.65 10.30
CA GLY A 12 4.88 -11.22 10.55
C GLY A 12 3.53 -10.54 10.82
N LEU A 13 2.50 -10.89 10.06
CA LEU A 13 1.14 -10.37 10.24
C LEU A 13 0.56 -10.78 11.61
N ALA A 14 0.76 -12.04 12.02
CA ALA A 14 0.36 -12.55 13.32
C ALA A 14 1.09 -11.84 14.48
N VAL A 15 2.42 -11.67 14.38
CA VAL A 15 3.21 -10.93 15.38
C VAL A 15 2.74 -9.48 15.48
N GLY A 16 2.54 -8.80 14.37
CA GLY A 16 2.02 -7.43 14.34
C GLY A 16 0.63 -7.32 14.98
N ALA A 17 -0.26 -8.27 14.70
CA ALA A 17 -1.60 -8.32 15.30
C ALA A 17 -1.54 -8.54 16.81
N VAL A 18 -0.69 -9.46 17.29
CA VAL A 18 -0.49 -9.72 18.73
C VAL A 18 0.06 -8.48 19.43
N VAL A 19 1.10 -7.85 18.89
CA VAL A 19 1.68 -6.63 19.46
C VAL A 19 0.64 -5.49 19.48
N GLY A 20 -0.14 -5.31 18.40
CA GLY A 20 -1.21 -4.33 18.36
C GLY A 20 -2.32 -4.61 19.38
N ALA A 21 -2.71 -5.88 19.54
CA ALA A 21 -3.75 -6.30 20.49
C ALA A 21 -3.31 -6.23 21.96
N LEU A 22 -2.02 -6.33 22.23
CA LEU A 22 -1.42 -6.12 23.57
C LEU A 22 -1.26 -4.63 23.89
N ASN A 23 -1.07 -3.78 22.88
CA ASN A 23 -1.01 -2.32 23.03
C ASN A 23 -2.41 -1.68 23.10
N ARG A 24 -3.22 -2.09 24.10
CA ARG A 24 -4.57 -1.56 24.34
C ARG A 24 -4.61 -0.19 25.02
N GLN A 25 -3.53 0.58 24.95
CA GLN A 25 -3.53 1.91 25.52
C GLN A 25 -4.61 2.74 24.83
N PRO A 26 -5.60 3.27 25.58
CA PRO A 26 -6.66 4.06 25.01
C PRO A 26 -6.07 5.38 24.49
N VAL A 27 -6.42 5.73 23.27
CA VAL A 27 -6.02 6.97 22.60
C VAL A 27 -7.27 7.60 22.01
N SER A 28 -7.46 8.90 22.27
CA SER A 28 -8.47 9.70 21.58
C SER A 28 -7.75 10.50 20.49
N ILE A 29 -8.16 10.30 19.23
CA ILE A 29 -7.66 11.09 18.11
C ILE A 29 -8.65 12.24 17.91
N ASP A 30 -8.16 13.47 18.04
CA ASP A 30 -8.92 14.67 17.70
C ASP A 30 -8.67 15.02 16.23
N LEU A 31 -9.72 14.92 15.41
CA LEU A 31 -9.69 15.31 13.99
C LEU A 31 -10.05 16.79 13.77
N GLY A 32 -10.25 17.56 14.84
CA GLY A 32 -10.69 18.97 14.83
C GLY A 32 -12.20 19.15 14.76
N PHE A 33 -12.94 18.13 14.32
CA PHE A 33 -14.41 18.11 14.24
C PHE A 33 -15.05 16.86 14.89
N ALA A 34 -14.24 15.85 15.20
CA ALA A 34 -14.69 14.60 15.81
C ALA A 34 -13.58 14.00 16.66
N HIS A 35 -13.97 13.41 17.79
CA HIS A 35 -13.09 12.58 18.60
C HIS A 35 -13.30 11.12 18.24
N LEU A 36 -12.24 10.43 17.84
CA LEU A 36 -12.28 9.02 17.52
C LEU A 36 -11.59 8.22 18.64
N PRO A 37 -12.36 7.58 19.54
CA PRO A 37 -11.79 6.72 20.56
C PRO A 37 -11.28 5.44 19.89
N THR A 38 -9.99 5.16 20.06
CA THR A 38 -9.34 3.97 19.54
C THR A 38 -8.27 3.49 20.51
N ASN A 39 -7.59 2.39 20.18
CA ASN A 39 -6.38 2.00 20.87
C ASN A 39 -5.15 2.33 20.01
N LEU A 40 -4.01 2.48 20.67
CA LEU A 40 -2.75 2.86 20.02
C LEU A 40 -2.36 1.87 18.91
N GLY A 41 -2.53 0.57 19.14
CA GLY A 41 -2.23 -0.46 18.14
C GLY A 41 -3.03 -0.28 16.84
N VAL A 42 -4.34 -0.10 16.94
CA VAL A 42 -5.25 0.11 15.80
C VAL A 42 -4.93 1.43 15.10
N ALA A 43 -4.68 2.51 15.86
CA ALA A 43 -4.31 3.80 15.30
C ALA A 43 -3.04 3.71 14.43
N LEU A 44 -1.99 3.04 14.93
CA LEU A 44 -0.73 2.87 14.21
C LEU A 44 -0.88 2.02 12.94
N ILE A 45 -1.63 0.91 13.03
CA ILE A 45 -1.87 0.04 11.87
C ILE A 45 -2.62 0.80 10.78
N ILE A 46 -3.67 1.54 11.13
CA ILE A 46 -4.45 2.33 10.16
C ILE A 46 -3.57 3.42 9.53
N ALA A 47 -2.80 4.17 10.33
CA ALA A 47 -1.91 5.21 9.83
C ALA A 47 -0.87 4.65 8.85
N LEU A 48 -0.25 3.52 9.19
CA LEU A 48 0.71 2.85 8.33
C LEU A 48 0.07 2.37 7.03
N LEU A 49 -1.10 1.72 7.11
CA LEU A 49 -1.81 1.20 5.96
C LEU A 49 -2.20 2.33 4.99
N LEU A 50 -2.75 3.42 5.52
CA LEU A 50 -3.09 4.61 4.74
C LEU A 50 -1.85 5.21 4.09
N GLY A 51 -0.74 5.36 4.82
CA GLY A 51 0.52 5.87 4.29
C GLY A 51 1.05 5.03 3.13
N VAL A 52 1.05 3.69 3.26
CA VAL A 52 1.50 2.78 2.19
C VAL A 52 0.58 2.84 0.98
N LEU A 53 -0.74 2.86 1.17
CA LEU A 53 -1.71 2.94 0.07
C LEU A 53 -1.58 4.27 -0.69
N LEU A 54 -1.52 5.40 0.03
CA LEU A 54 -1.35 6.73 -0.56
C LEU A 54 0.01 6.86 -1.24
N GLY A 55 1.09 6.44 -0.60
CA GLY A 55 2.43 6.45 -1.18
C GLY A 55 2.54 5.59 -2.42
N GLY A 56 1.98 4.37 -2.39
CA GLY A 56 1.90 3.47 -3.53
C GLY A 56 1.11 4.08 -4.69
N LEU A 57 0.00 4.76 -4.41
CA LEU A 57 -0.80 5.46 -5.42
C LEU A 57 -0.03 6.62 -6.06
N VAL A 58 0.64 7.45 -5.24
CA VAL A 58 1.47 8.56 -5.71
C VAL A 58 2.61 8.05 -6.60
N ILE A 59 3.33 7.01 -6.17
CA ILE A 59 4.42 6.39 -6.97
C ILE A 59 3.85 5.79 -8.27
N SER A 60 2.71 5.12 -8.20
CA SER A 60 2.08 4.52 -9.38
C SER A 60 1.67 5.58 -10.40
N ALA A 61 1.08 6.69 -9.95
CA ALA A 61 0.65 7.78 -10.82
C ALA A 61 1.84 8.57 -11.41
N SER A 62 2.86 8.83 -10.59
CA SER A 62 4.02 9.67 -10.97
C SER A 62 5.09 8.93 -11.76
N VAL A 63 5.30 7.63 -11.51
CA VAL A 63 6.39 6.85 -12.13
C VAL A 63 5.82 5.73 -13.00
N VAL A 64 5.06 4.82 -12.42
CA VAL A 64 4.66 3.57 -13.11
C VAL A 64 3.78 3.86 -14.32
N LEU A 65 2.76 4.71 -14.18
CA LEU A 65 1.84 5.06 -15.27
C LEU A 65 2.54 5.75 -16.46
N PRO A 66 3.37 6.80 -16.26
CA PRO A 66 4.11 7.40 -17.37
C PRO A 66 5.12 6.45 -18.01
N LEU A 67 5.83 5.61 -17.25
CA LEU A 67 6.72 4.60 -17.82
C LEU A 67 5.94 3.62 -18.69
N ARG A 68 4.82 3.09 -18.20
CA ARG A 68 3.94 2.19 -18.99
C ARG A 68 3.41 2.86 -20.26
N ARG A 69 3.05 4.16 -20.19
CA ARG A 69 2.63 4.93 -21.38
C ARG A 69 3.75 5.10 -22.40
N ARG A 70 5.00 5.33 -21.96
CA ARG A 70 6.16 5.44 -22.85
C ARG A 70 6.48 4.11 -23.51
N LEU A 71 6.44 3.02 -22.75
CA LEU A 71 6.62 1.66 -23.27
C LEU A 71 5.53 1.34 -24.31
N ALA A 72 4.25 1.58 -24.00
CA ALA A 72 3.15 1.36 -24.95
C ALA A 72 3.24 2.20 -26.22
N ARG A 73 3.89 3.37 -26.18
CA ARG A 73 4.17 4.19 -27.38
C ARG A 73 5.34 3.65 -28.20
N ALA A 74 6.40 3.18 -27.55
CA ALA A 74 7.56 2.58 -28.22
C ALA A 74 7.22 1.20 -28.83
N GLU A 75 6.29 0.48 -28.20
CA GLU A 75 5.87 -0.86 -28.61
C GLU A 75 4.76 -0.84 -29.65
N ARG A 76 4.19 0.33 -29.98
CA ARG A 76 3.37 0.52 -31.20
C ARG A 76 4.33 0.50 -32.41
N PRO A 77 4.41 -0.61 -33.17
CA PRO A 77 5.29 -0.69 -34.31
C PRO A 77 4.69 0.07 -35.47
N ALA A 78 5.55 0.40 -36.43
CA ALA A 78 5.26 0.87 -37.78
C ALA A 78 4.42 -0.13 -38.60
N THR A 79 3.24 -0.53 -38.11
CA THR A 79 2.27 -1.39 -38.81
C THR A 79 1.62 -0.67 -40.01
N ALA A 80 2.03 0.56 -40.30
CA ALA A 80 1.63 1.31 -41.49
C ALA A 80 2.55 1.08 -42.70
N THR A 81 3.75 0.50 -42.54
CA THR A 81 4.74 0.37 -43.64
C THR A 81 4.75 -1.02 -44.30
N ALA A 82 3.95 -1.98 -43.83
CA ALA A 82 3.90 -3.35 -44.39
C ALA A 82 2.68 -3.63 -45.31
N ARG A 83 1.95 -2.58 -45.72
CA ARG A 83 0.84 -2.66 -46.69
C ARG A 83 1.01 -1.61 -47.78
N THR A 84 2.03 -1.78 -48.63
CA THR A 84 2.13 -1.14 -49.96
C THR A 84 2.68 -2.15 -50.93
#